data_AF-A0A7V4P2V6-F1
#
_entry.id   AF-A0A7V4P2V6-F1
#
_cell.length_a   1.000
_cell.length_b   1.000
_cell.length_c   1.000
_cell.angle_alpha   90.00
_cell.angle_beta   90.00
_cell.angle_gamma   90.00
#
_symmetry.space_group_name_H-M   'P 1'
#
loop_
_entity.id
_entity.type
_entity.pdbx_description
1 polymer ?
#
loop_
_entity_poly.entity_id
_entity_poly.type
_entity_poly.pdbx_seq_one_letter_code
_entity_poly.pdbx_strand_id
1 'polypeptide(L)'
;MRPRAFTLIELLVVVAVIATLIGILLPSLAAGREAARSTRCLSALHDVGTALQCYFNCEADRFPLSQAHGGYQPGTAWLDTLAPHTELKLQYRCPSDRSTNFDSGDPAQRRVTSYGVNVFMGPNDEDWFPDNPSGIPPFGYVVQTQLRDTSRWVYSAEIAEVAANGQPLYADHFHAEKWGTNPFTGFGGAEPRFDLEIERHRGRSNYLFADGHADRQRFDELFLIDANGWMTINRFDPGFPHSPEGWYRPSD
;
A
#
# COMPACT_ATOMS: atom_id res chain seq x y z
N MET A 1 -67.52 -1.07 16.64
CA MET A 1 -66.85 -2.40 16.58
C MET A 1 -65.79 -2.44 17.68
N ARG A 2 -65.56 -3.57 18.35
CA ARG A 2 -64.41 -3.71 19.28
C ARG A 2 -63.12 -3.88 18.46
N PRO A 3 -62.02 -3.17 18.78
CA PRO A 3 -60.72 -3.44 18.16
C PRO A 3 -60.26 -4.85 18.52
N ARG A 4 -59.64 -5.55 17.57
CA ARG A 4 -58.98 -6.83 17.84
C ARG A 4 -57.68 -6.54 18.60
N ALA A 5 -57.53 -7.13 19.78
CA ALA A 5 -56.28 -7.08 20.53
C ALA A 5 -55.28 -8.08 19.93
N PHE A 6 -54.03 -7.65 19.76
CA PHE A 6 -52.92 -8.50 19.33
C PHE A 6 -52.61 -9.54 20.41
N THR A 7 -52.33 -10.78 19.99
CA THR A 7 -51.87 -11.85 20.89
C THR A 7 -50.35 -11.80 21.08
N LEU A 8 -49.87 -12.36 22.20
CA LEU A 8 -48.44 -12.53 22.48
C LEU A 8 -47.72 -13.32 21.37
N ILE A 9 -48.41 -14.33 20.80
CA ILE A 9 -47.86 -15.21 19.76
C ILE A 9 -47.68 -14.46 18.44
N GLU A 10 -48.67 -13.66 18.02
CA GLU A 10 -48.56 -12.83 16.81
C GLU A 10 -47.41 -11.83 16.91
N LEU A 11 -47.22 -11.19 18.08
CA LEU A 11 -46.08 -10.31 18.31
C LEU A 11 -44.74 -11.07 18.25
N LEU A 12 -44.66 -12.24 18.92
CA LEU A 12 -43.45 -13.05 18.99
C LEU A 12 -42.98 -13.54 17.61
N VAL A 13 -43.91 -14.01 16.77
CA VAL A 13 -43.59 -14.45 15.40
C VAL A 13 -43.06 -13.30 14.55
N VAL A 14 -43.63 -12.09 14.67
CA VAL A 14 -43.16 -10.91 13.92
C VAL A 14 -41.73 -10.54 14.32
N VAL A 15 -41.40 -10.47 15.62
CA VAL A 15 -40.02 -10.16 16.03
C VAL A 15 -39.04 -11.28 15.70
N ALA A 16 -39.47 -12.55 15.71
CA ALA A 16 -38.64 -13.67 15.27
C ALA A 16 -38.27 -13.54 13.78
N VAL A 17 -39.25 -13.25 12.90
CA VAL A 17 -39.01 -13.04 11.46
C VAL A 17 -38.10 -11.83 11.23
N ILE A 18 -38.33 -10.70 11.91
CA ILE A 18 -37.48 -9.50 11.78
C ILE A 18 -36.04 -9.81 12.23
N ALA A 19 -35.86 -10.53 13.35
CA ALA A 19 -34.55 -10.92 13.85
C ALA A 19 -33.80 -11.83 12.85
N THR A 20 -34.50 -12.81 12.24
CA THR A 20 -33.92 -13.67 11.20
C THR A 20 -33.49 -12.87 9.96
N LEU A 21 -34.33 -11.94 9.49
CA LEU A 21 -34.00 -11.08 8.33
C LEU A 21 -32.79 -10.19 8.62
N ILE A 22 -32.76 -9.52 9.78
CA ILE A 22 -31.63 -8.68 10.21
C ILE A 22 -30.34 -9.51 10.34
N GLY A 23 -30.42 -10.72 10.89
CA GLY A 23 -29.29 -11.63 11.04
C GLY A 23 -28.62 -12.00 9.71
N ILE A 24 -29.38 -12.09 8.61
CA ILE A 24 -28.87 -12.34 7.26
C ILE A 24 -28.40 -11.04 6.58
N LEU A 25 -29.11 -9.92 6.81
CA LEU A 25 -28.82 -8.62 6.18
C LEU A 25 -27.51 -7.98 6.69
N LEU A 26 -27.22 -8.05 7.99
CA LEU A 26 -26.05 -7.41 8.59
C LEU A 26 -24.69 -7.87 8.01
N PRO A 27 -24.36 -9.17 7.91
CA PRO A 27 -23.09 -9.62 7.32
C PRO A 27 -23.00 -9.26 5.83
N SER A 28 -24.11 -9.34 5.09
CA SER A 28 -24.17 -8.93 3.68
C SER A 28 -23.91 -7.43 3.49
N LEU A 29 -24.49 -6.58 4.33
CA LEU A 29 -24.27 -5.13 4.29
C LEU A 29 -22.84 -4.75 4.71
N ALA A 30 -22.27 -5.40 5.72
CA ALA A 30 -20.87 -5.21 6.11
C ALA A 30 -19.92 -5.59 4.96
N ALA A 31 -20.20 -6.70 4.28
CA ALA A 31 -19.48 -7.10 3.07
C ALA A 31 -19.64 -6.05 1.94
N GLY A 32 -20.86 -5.63 1.61
CA GLY A 32 -21.11 -4.62 0.57
C GLY A 32 -20.35 -3.31 0.82
N ARG A 33 -20.29 -2.85 2.08
CA ARG A 33 -19.52 -1.67 2.47
C ARG A 33 -18.02 -1.83 2.25
N GLU A 34 -17.43 -2.96 2.63
CA GLU A 34 -15.99 -3.17 2.42
C GLU A 34 -15.62 -3.30 0.95
N ALA A 35 -16.48 -3.93 0.13
CA ALA A 35 -16.28 -3.98 -1.31
C ALA A 35 -16.29 -2.56 -1.93
N ALA A 36 -17.24 -1.72 -1.51
CA ALA A 36 -17.30 -0.32 -1.97
C ALA A 36 -16.08 0.52 -1.52
N ARG A 37 -15.53 0.28 -0.32
CA ARG A 37 -14.29 0.93 0.13
C ARG A 37 -13.07 0.49 -0.65
N SER A 38 -12.94 -0.83 -0.91
CA SER A 38 -11.90 -1.40 -1.78
C SER A 38 -11.93 -0.77 -3.18
N THR A 39 -13.11 -0.68 -3.81
CA THR A 39 -13.25 -0.03 -5.12
C THR A 39 -12.86 1.45 -5.10
N ARG A 40 -13.18 2.19 -4.03
CA ARG A 40 -12.77 3.60 -3.89
C ARG A 40 -11.27 3.75 -3.69
N CYS A 41 -10.63 2.87 -2.94
CA CYS A 41 -9.18 2.87 -2.76
C CYS A 41 -8.45 2.54 -4.08
N LEU A 42 -8.92 1.54 -4.83
CA LEU A 42 -8.41 1.22 -6.15
C LEU A 42 -8.55 2.41 -7.13
N SER A 43 -9.70 3.09 -7.11
CA SER A 43 -9.92 4.31 -7.91
C SER A 43 -8.96 5.44 -7.50
N ALA A 44 -8.67 5.61 -6.20
CA ALA A 44 -7.69 6.59 -5.73
C ALA A 44 -6.28 6.28 -6.25
N LEU A 45 -5.86 5.00 -6.23
CA LEU A 45 -4.57 4.61 -6.83
C LEU A 45 -4.54 4.82 -8.34
N HIS A 46 -5.66 4.65 -9.06
CA HIS A 46 -5.73 4.98 -10.49
C HIS A 46 -5.59 6.49 -10.74
N ASP A 47 -6.21 7.35 -9.91
CA ASP A 47 -6.05 8.80 -10.00
C ASP A 47 -4.59 9.21 -9.72
N VAL A 48 -3.95 8.59 -8.73
CA VAL A 48 -2.51 8.75 -8.43
C VAL A 48 -1.63 8.28 -9.59
N GLY A 49 -1.94 7.12 -10.19
CA GLY A 49 -1.24 6.61 -11.36
C GLY A 49 -1.36 7.51 -12.59
N THR A 50 -2.52 8.14 -12.78
CA THR A 50 -2.73 9.15 -13.82
C THR A 50 -1.88 10.40 -13.55
N ALA A 51 -1.82 10.87 -12.30
CA ALA A 51 -0.98 12.00 -11.91
C ALA A 51 0.53 11.68 -12.03
N LEU A 52 0.93 10.44 -11.75
CA LEU A 52 2.29 9.94 -11.93
C LEU A 52 2.71 9.97 -13.41
N GLN A 53 1.82 9.62 -14.33
CA GLN A 53 2.09 9.77 -15.77
C GLN A 53 2.24 11.24 -16.18
N CYS A 54 1.44 12.16 -15.63
CA CYS A 54 1.65 13.60 -15.84
C CYS A 54 3.01 14.08 -15.30
N TYR A 55 3.42 13.59 -14.12
CA TYR A 55 4.71 13.89 -13.50
C TYR A 55 5.89 13.42 -14.37
N PHE A 56 5.87 12.19 -14.88
CA PHE A 56 6.93 11.69 -15.77
C PHE A 56 7.16 12.57 -17.00
N ASN A 57 6.08 13.07 -17.62
CA ASN A 57 6.15 13.99 -18.76
C ASN A 57 6.80 15.36 -18.42
N CYS A 58 6.83 15.75 -17.15
CA CYS A 58 7.49 16.97 -16.68
C CYS A 58 8.93 16.72 -16.22
N GLU A 59 9.16 15.63 -15.49
CA GLU A 59 10.40 15.37 -14.72
C GLU A 59 11.33 14.34 -15.37
N ALA A 60 11.30 14.25 -16.71
CA ALA A 60 12.16 13.38 -17.52
C ALA A 60 12.11 11.90 -17.10
N ASP A 61 10.89 11.36 -16.98
CA ASP A 61 10.57 9.98 -16.60
C ASP A 61 11.12 9.55 -15.21
N ARG A 62 11.57 10.47 -14.36
CA ARG A 62 12.01 10.15 -12.99
C ARG A 62 10.83 9.82 -12.10
N PHE A 63 11.00 8.87 -11.18
CA PHE A 63 10.02 8.66 -10.12
C PHE A 63 10.06 9.81 -9.09
N PRO A 64 8.89 10.16 -8.51
CA PRO A 64 8.80 11.05 -7.36
C PRO A 64 9.79 10.73 -6.24
N LEU A 65 10.34 11.79 -5.64
CA LEU A 65 11.10 11.72 -4.41
C LEU A 65 10.19 11.31 -3.23
N SER A 66 10.55 10.24 -2.53
CA SER A 66 10.10 10.01 -1.16
C SER A 66 10.98 10.80 -0.20
N GLN A 67 10.39 11.65 0.62
CA GLN A 67 11.16 12.33 1.67
C GLN A 67 11.39 11.37 2.85
N ALA A 68 12.55 11.45 3.51
CA ALA A 68 12.79 10.69 4.73
C ALA A 68 11.75 11.08 5.81
N HIS A 69 10.74 10.23 5.99
CA HIS A 69 9.55 10.49 6.81
C HIS A 69 8.61 11.60 6.28
N GLY A 70 8.44 11.69 4.94
CA GLY A 70 7.49 12.60 4.30
C GLY A 70 6.03 12.44 4.77
N GLY A 71 5.70 11.31 5.43
CA GLY A 71 4.41 11.03 6.04
C GLY A 71 4.13 11.73 7.38
N TYR A 72 5.03 12.59 7.89
CA TYR A 72 4.97 13.25 9.20
C TYR A 72 4.52 14.73 9.16
N GLN A 73 4.56 15.41 8.00
CA GLN A 73 4.16 16.81 7.87
C GLN A 73 3.22 17.03 6.67
N PRO A 74 2.23 17.95 6.76
CA PRO A 74 1.42 18.30 5.59
C PRO A 74 2.27 18.99 4.51
N GLY A 75 2.19 18.52 3.27
CA GLY A 75 2.98 19.05 2.15
C GLY A 75 4.34 18.36 1.92
N THR A 76 4.67 17.32 2.70
CA THR A 76 5.92 16.55 2.55
C THR A 76 5.72 15.13 2.05
N ALA A 77 4.48 14.67 1.81
CA ALA A 77 4.26 13.33 1.29
C ALA A 77 4.66 13.25 -0.19
N TRP A 78 5.12 12.09 -0.66
CA TRP A 78 5.35 11.87 -2.09
C TRP A 78 4.15 12.26 -2.98
N LEU A 79 2.91 12.10 -2.49
CA LEU A 79 1.68 12.54 -3.19
C LEU A 79 1.59 14.06 -3.38
N ASP A 80 2.17 14.85 -2.47
CA ASP A 80 2.25 16.30 -2.60
C ASP A 80 3.16 16.73 -3.76
N THR A 81 4.11 15.87 -4.17
CA THR A 81 4.94 16.11 -5.37
C THR A 81 4.17 15.88 -6.68
N LEU A 82 3.11 15.07 -6.67
CA LEU A 82 2.25 14.84 -7.84
C LEU A 82 1.18 15.92 -8.01
N ALA A 83 0.73 16.52 -6.91
CA ALA A 83 -0.38 17.48 -6.89
C ALA A 83 -0.21 18.69 -7.85
N PRO A 84 1.00 19.27 -8.07
CA PRO A 84 1.19 20.34 -9.05
C PRO A 84 1.03 19.91 -10.52
N HIS A 85 1.12 18.62 -10.82
CA HIS A 85 1.13 18.07 -12.17
C HIS A 85 -0.24 17.53 -12.60
N THR A 86 -1.30 17.73 -11.79
CA THR A 86 -2.64 17.20 -12.07
C THR A 86 -3.76 18.10 -11.57
N GLU A 87 -4.90 18.12 -12.26
CA GLU A 87 -6.15 18.70 -11.75
C GLU A 87 -6.95 17.69 -10.90
N LEU A 88 -6.52 16.43 -10.85
CA LEU A 88 -7.20 15.39 -10.07
C LEU A 88 -7.06 15.64 -8.57
N LYS A 89 -8.18 15.52 -7.85
CA LYS A 89 -8.18 15.56 -6.39
C LYS A 89 -7.67 14.23 -5.82
N LEU A 90 -6.36 14.13 -5.66
CA LEU A 90 -5.71 12.98 -5.04
C LEU A 90 -6.31 12.68 -3.66
N GLN A 91 -6.61 11.40 -3.40
CA GLN A 91 -7.10 10.94 -2.11
C GLN A 91 -5.91 10.33 -1.35
N TYR A 92 -5.53 10.95 -0.24
CA TYR A 92 -4.33 10.56 0.51
C TYR A 92 -4.62 9.42 1.50
N ARG A 93 -5.85 9.30 1.99
CA ARG A 93 -6.28 8.27 2.96
C ARG A 93 -7.13 7.20 2.28
N CYS A 94 -6.80 5.93 2.45
CA CYS A 94 -7.66 4.82 2.04
C CYS A 94 -8.95 4.81 2.88
N PRO A 95 -10.17 4.67 2.28
CA PRO A 95 -11.43 4.65 3.03
C PRO A 95 -11.62 3.50 4.03
N SER A 96 -10.71 2.52 4.05
CA SER A 96 -10.66 1.42 5.03
C SER A 96 -9.51 1.57 6.04
N ASP A 97 -8.66 2.60 5.94
CA ASP A 97 -7.53 2.88 6.84
C ASP A 97 -8.01 3.38 8.21
N ARG A 98 -7.66 2.62 9.25
CA ARG A 98 -8.11 2.79 10.64
C ARG A 98 -7.03 3.42 11.53
N SER A 99 -5.90 3.82 10.96
CA SER A 99 -4.79 4.43 11.70
C SER A 99 -5.28 5.68 12.43
N THR A 100 -5.14 5.69 13.76
CA THR A 100 -5.63 6.78 14.62
C THR A 100 -4.83 8.06 14.48
N ASN A 101 -3.61 7.97 13.93
CA ASN A 101 -2.70 9.09 13.71
C ASN A 101 -3.10 10.01 12.53
N PHE A 102 -3.98 9.60 11.62
CA PHE A 102 -4.57 10.54 10.64
C PHE A 102 -5.37 11.65 11.32
N ASP A 103 -6.13 11.28 12.34
CA ASP A 103 -7.07 12.15 13.04
C ASP A 103 -6.41 12.81 14.28
N SER A 104 -5.07 12.71 14.40
CA SER A 104 -4.30 13.28 15.51
C SER A 104 -4.36 14.81 15.51
N GLY A 105 -4.60 15.37 16.69
CA GLY A 105 -4.51 16.81 16.95
C GLY A 105 -3.06 17.32 17.03
N ASP A 106 -2.11 16.45 17.39
CA ASP A 106 -0.68 16.73 17.38
C ASP A 106 -0.16 16.66 15.93
N PRO A 107 0.33 17.77 15.33
CA PRO A 107 0.86 17.75 13.97
C PRO A 107 2.06 16.84 13.81
N ALA A 108 2.84 16.62 14.88
CA ALA A 108 3.98 15.72 14.86
C ALA A 108 3.50 14.26 14.71
N GLN A 109 2.47 13.87 15.46
CA GLN A 109 1.88 12.53 15.35
C GLN A 109 0.84 12.42 14.23
N ARG A 110 0.93 13.22 13.16
CA ARG A 110 -0.05 13.17 12.06
C ARG A 110 0.47 12.38 10.88
N ARG A 111 -0.22 11.28 10.55
CA ARG A 111 -0.05 10.57 9.27
C ARG A 111 -0.76 11.32 8.17
N VAL A 112 -0.07 11.57 7.06
CA VAL A 112 -0.64 12.31 5.92
C VAL A 112 -1.01 11.45 4.72
N THR A 113 -0.48 10.22 4.57
CA THR A 113 -0.81 9.30 3.47
C THR A 113 -1.03 7.86 3.95
N SER A 114 -1.90 7.11 3.25
CA SER A 114 -2.09 5.65 3.37
C SER A 114 -1.26 4.88 2.36
N TYR A 115 -0.67 5.57 1.38
CA TYR A 115 0.05 4.97 0.27
C TYR A 115 1.52 5.37 0.36
N GLY A 116 2.40 4.38 0.35
CA GLY A 116 3.84 4.58 0.32
C GLY A 116 4.44 4.15 -1.02
N VAL A 117 5.59 4.71 -1.38
CA VAL A 117 6.34 4.30 -2.58
C VAL A 117 7.43 3.28 -2.27
N ASN A 118 7.81 2.55 -3.31
CA ASN A 118 8.86 1.55 -3.29
C ASN A 118 10.24 2.20 -3.40
N VAL A 119 11.09 2.05 -2.39
CA VAL A 119 12.44 2.64 -2.40
C VAL A 119 13.32 2.10 -3.54
N PHE A 120 13.03 0.91 -4.11
CA PHE A 120 13.76 0.41 -5.29
C PHE A 120 13.65 1.33 -6.51
N MET A 121 12.59 2.13 -6.62
CA MET A 121 12.33 3.02 -7.77
C MET A 121 12.47 4.50 -7.42
N GLY A 122 12.37 4.86 -6.14
CA GLY A 122 12.62 6.24 -5.70
C GLY A 122 14.11 6.60 -5.81
N PRO A 123 14.45 7.89 -6.03
CA PRO A 123 15.81 8.36 -5.80
C PRO A 123 16.16 8.24 -4.31
N ASN A 124 17.10 7.35 -3.96
CA ASN A 124 17.88 7.51 -2.73
C ASN A 124 18.89 8.62 -3.01
N ASP A 125 18.80 9.72 -2.25
CA ASP A 125 19.29 10.98 -2.79
C ASP A 125 20.77 11.25 -2.51
N GLU A 126 21.64 10.92 -3.47
CA GLU A 126 23.06 11.35 -3.44
C GLU A 126 23.23 12.81 -3.90
N ASP A 127 22.27 13.39 -4.64
CA ASP A 127 22.30 14.79 -5.08
C ASP A 127 21.74 15.76 -4.01
N TRP A 128 20.82 15.32 -3.14
CA TRP A 128 20.24 16.13 -2.05
C TRP A 128 20.65 15.69 -0.61
N PHE A 129 21.11 14.46 -0.39
CA PHE A 129 21.70 13.99 0.89
C PHE A 129 23.13 13.45 0.69
N PRO A 130 24.12 14.33 0.42
CA PRO A 130 25.45 13.95 -0.09
C PRO A 130 26.32 13.07 0.82
N ASP A 131 25.89 12.80 2.05
CA ASP A 131 26.63 11.96 3.02
C ASP A 131 26.17 10.49 3.06
N ASN A 132 25.09 10.10 2.34
CA ASN A 132 24.43 8.77 2.32
C ASN A 132 24.79 7.84 3.51
N PRO A 133 24.44 8.21 4.75
CA PRO A 133 24.88 7.50 5.96
C PRO A 133 24.22 6.12 6.10
N SER A 134 23.20 5.85 5.29
CA SER A 134 22.47 4.59 5.21
C SER A 134 23.24 3.50 4.46
N GLY A 135 24.19 3.87 3.59
CA GLY A 135 24.92 2.94 2.73
C GLY A 135 24.04 2.17 1.74
N ILE A 136 22.82 2.65 1.48
CA ILE A 136 21.90 2.04 0.53
C ILE A 136 22.27 2.61 -0.85
N PRO A 137 22.56 1.76 -1.86
CA PRO A 137 22.86 2.26 -3.20
C PRO A 137 21.71 3.12 -3.75
N PRO A 138 21.99 4.12 -4.61
CA PRO A 138 20.98 4.62 -5.52
C PRO A 138 20.57 3.45 -6.42
N PHE A 139 19.38 2.89 -6.17
CA PHE A 139 18.87 1.79 -6.98
C PHE A 139 18.74 2.24 -8.44
N GLY A 140 19.23 1.45 -9.38
CA GLY A 140 19.33 1.82 -10.80
C GLY A 140 17.99 1.95 -11.56
N TYR A 141 16.89 2.20 -10.84
CA TYR A 141 15.52 2.23 -11.36
C TYR A 141 14.82 3.57 -11.09
N VAL A 142 15.59 4.64 -10.83
CA VAL A 142 15.09 6.02 -10.64
C VAL A 142 14.33 6.57 -11.85
N VAL A 143 14.59 6.03 -13.05
CA VAL A 143 13.98 6.48 -14.30
C VAL A 143 13.08 5.37 -14.85
N GLN A 144 11.80 5.67 -15.04
CA GLN A 144 10.76 4.72 -15.46
C GLN A 144 11.08 4.08 -16.82
N THR A 145 11.67 4.83 -17.76
CA THR A 145 12.07 4.31 -19.08
C THR A 145 13.29 3.36 -19.06
N GLN A 146 13.97 3.20 -17.92
CA GLN A 146 14.98 2.17 -17.72
C GLN A 146 14.39 0.83 -17.27
N LEU A 147 13.12 0.82 -16.82
CA LEU A 147 12.41 -0.40 -16.45
C LEU A 147 11.92 -1.15 -17.68
N ARG A 148 12.19 -2.45 -17.71
CA ARG A 148 11.51 -3.39 -18.63
C ARG A 148 10.22 -3.88 -17.97
N ASP A 149 9.19 -4.14 -18.76
CA ASP A 149 7.89 -4.63 -18.28
C ASP A 149 7.32 -3.76 -17.15
N THR A 150 7.12 -2.45 -17.36
CA THR A 150 6.65 -1.51 -16.31
C THR A 150 5.34 -1.93 -15.62
N SER A 151 4.46 -2.66 -16.30
CA SER A 151 3.25 -3.28 -15.72
C SER A 151 3.52 -4.45 -14.75
N ARG A 152 4.76 -4.90 -14.61
CA ARG A 152 5.16 -6.00 -13.72
C ARG A 152 5.47 -5.53 -12.30
N TRP A 153 5.96 -4.30 -12.15
CA TRP A 153 6.64 -3.87 -10.93
C TRP A 153 5.76 -2.96 -10.08
N VAL A 154 5.64 -3.30 -8.79
CA VAL A 154 4.87 -2.52 -7.82
C VAL A 154 5.66 -1.28 -7.44
N TYR A 155 5.11 -0.11 -7.77
CA TYR A 155 5.68 1.18 -7.41
C TYR A 155 5.12 1.74 -6.09
N SER A 156 3.82 1.58 -5.84
CA SER A 156 3.19 2.05 -4.59
C SER A 156 2.16 1.06 -4.08
N ALA A 157 2.00 1.04 -2.75
CA ALA A 157 1.12 0.13 -2.03
C ALA A 157 0.55 0.81 -0.78
N GLU A 158 -0.52 0.26 -0.22
CA GLU A 158 -1.04 0.69 1.06
C GLU A 158 -0.08 0.30 2.20
N ILE A 159 0.40 1.30 2.95
CA ILE A 159 1.36 1.09 4.05
C ILE A 159 0.66 0.69 5.37
N ALA A 160 1.35 -0.13 6.16
CA ALA A 160 0.85 -0.65 7.43
C ALA A 160 0.40 0.48 8.39
N GLU A 161 -0.60 0.22 9.23
CA GLU A 161 -1.09 1.21 10.20
C GLU A 161 -0.08 1.40 11.38
N VAL A 162 0.69 0.35 11.67
CA VAL A 162 1.59 0.24 12.84
C VAL A 162 2.88 -0.47 12.43
N ALA A 163 4.03 0.06 12.85
CA ALA A 163 5.35 -0.50 12.59
C ALA A 163 5.71 -1.68 13.53
N ALA A 164 6.82 -2.37 13.25
CA ALA A 164 7.29 -3.54 14.02
C ALA A 164 7.48 -3.30 15.54
N ASN A 165 7.71 -2.05 15.95
CA ASN A 165 7.86 -1.64 17.35
C ASN A 165 6.52 -1.30 18.05
N GLY A 166 5.38 -1.52 17.38
CA GLY A 166 4.05 -1.21 17.91
C GLY A 166 3.68 0.27 17.89
N GLN A 167 4.52 1.15 17.32
CA GLN A 167 4.19 2.57 17.14
C GLN A 167 3.46 2.80 15.81
N PRO A 168 2.58 3.82 15.71
CA PRO A 168 1.93 4.16 14.44
C PRO A 168 2.97 4.46 13.34
N LEU A 169 2.70 4.05 12.10
CA LEU A 169 3.62 4.26 10.99
C LEU A 169 3.38 5.63 10.32
N TYR A 170 4.46 6.40 10.14
CA TYR A 170 4.50 7.74 9.53
C TYR A 170 5.42 7.83 8.29
N ALA A 171 5.87 6.70 7.76
CA ALA A 171 6.62 6.68 6.50
C ALA A 171 5.70 7.01 5.32
N ASP A 172 6.28 7.47 4.21
CA ASP A 172 5.64 7.65 2.90
C ASP A 172 6.27 6.71 1.84
N HIS A 173 7.08 5.75 2.29
CA HIS A 173 7.78 4.75 1.51
C HIS A 173 7.92 3.44 2.32
N PHE A 174 8.27 2.35 1.64
CA PHE A 174 8.47 1.03 2.25
C PHE A 174 9.77 0.36 1.78
N HIS A 175 10.36 -0.48 2.62
CA HIS A 175 11.70 -1.02 2.46
C HIS A 175 11.71 -2.48 1.99
N ALA A 176 11.23 -2.69 0.76
CA ALA A 176 11.19 -4.02 0.14
C ALA A 176 12.57 -4.68 -0.02
N GLU A 177 13.65 -3.90 -0.02
CA GLU A 177 15.04 -4.39 -0.04
C GLU A 177 15.46 -5.10 1.27
N LYS A 178 14.71 -4.87 2.35
CA LYS A 178 14.97 -5.46 3.68
C LYS A 178 14.11 -6.70 3.97
N TRP A 179 13.20 -7.07 3.07
CA TRP A 179 12.28 -8.20 3.28
C TRP A 179 12.94 -9.55 3.03
N GLY A 180 12.77 -10.49 3.98
CA GLY A 180 13.46 -11.80 3.97
C GLY A 180 14.93 -11.73 4.42
N THR A 181 15.46 -12.82 5.00
CA THR A 181 16.77 -12.86 5.69
C THR A 181 17.82 -13.65 4.90
N ASN A 182 19.00 -13.09 4.63
CA ASN A 182 19.98 -13.69 3.70
C ASN A 182 20.80 -14.88 4.27
N PRO A 183 20.81 -16.09 3.65
CA PRO A 183 21.64 -17.21 4.10
C PRO A 183 23.12 -17.03 3.76
N PHE A 184 23.45 -16.14 2.82
CA PHE A 184 24.83 -15.80 2.46
C PHE A 184 25.36 -14.62 3.28
N THR A 185 24.57 -13.55 3.45
CA THR A 185 25.03 -12.31 4.11
C THR A 185 24.38 -12.01 5.47
N GLY A 186 23.31 -12.71 5.85
CA GLY A 186 22.52 -12.44 7.06
C GLY A 186 21.64 -11.17 7.00
N PHE A 187 21.79 -10.34 5.96
CA PHE A 187 21.08 -9.07 5.82
C PHE A 187 19.58 -9.23 5.59
N GLY A 188 18.80 -8.22 5.98
CA GLY A 188 17.33 -8.18 5.84
C GLY A 188 16.61 -8.74 7.06
N GLY A 189 15.54 -9.49 6.81
CA GLY A 189 14.69 -10.10 7.84
C GLY A 189 13.55 -9.21 8.34
N ALA A 190 13.29 -8.07 7.71
CA ALA A 190 12.06 -7.32 7.94
C ALA A 190 10.85 -8.13 7.43
N GLU A 191 9.75 -8.12 8.18
CA GLU A 191 8.50 -8.75 7.74
C GLU A 191 7.66 -7.73 6.95
N PRO A 192 7.20 -8.04 5.72
CA PRO A 192 6.47 -7.10 4.88
C PRO A 192 5.21 -6.49 5.53
N ARG A 193 4.56 -7.21 6.46
CA ARG A 193 3.38 -6.74 7.20
C ARG A 193 3.62 -5.53 8.12
N PHE A 194 4.86 -5.16 8.39
CA PHE A 194 5.21 -3.97 9.18
C PHE A 194 5.47 -2.74 8.31
N ASP A 195 5.64 -2.94 7.01
CA ASP A 195 5.78 -1.89 5.99
C ASP A 195 4.46 -1.69 5.25
N LEU A 196 3.82 -2.80 4.84
CA LEU A 196 2.61 -2.83 4.03
C LEU A 196 1.41 -3.39 4.78
N GLU A 197 0.26 -2.80 4.50
CA GLU A 197 -1.03 -3.36 4.86
C GLU A 197 -1.42 -4.42 3.83
N ILE A 198 -1.17 -5.69 4.15
CA ILE A 198 -1.39 -6.83 3.23
C ILE A 198 -2.72 -7.57 3.45
N GLU A 199 -3.45 -7.29 4.54
CA GLU A 199 -4.69 -8.00 4.91
C GLU A 199 -5.98 -7.21 4.62
N ARG A 200 -5.87 -5.89 4.36
CA ARG A 200 -7.00 -5.04 4.02
C ARG A 200 -7.76 -5.55 2.78
N HIS A 201 -9.02 -5.10 2.66
CA HIS A 201 -9.91 -5.43 1.56
C HIS A 201 -10.16 -6.94 1.37
N ARG A 202 -10.05 -7.71 2.47
CA ARG A 202 -10.18 -9.17 2.58
C ARG A 202 -8.99 -9.95 2.01
N GLY A 203 -7.78 -9.60 2.44
CA GLY A 203 -6.54 -10.27 2.02
C GLY A 203 -6.18 -10.01 0.56
N ARG A 204 -6.57 -8.83 0.04
CA ARG A 204 -6.32 -8.39 -1.34
C ARG A 204 -6.17 -6.87 -1.36
N SER A 205 -4.99 -6.38 -1.00
CA SER A 205 -4.67 -4.95 -1.02
C SER A 205 -4.61 -4.41 -2.45
N ASN A 206 -4.69 -3.08 -2.59
CA ASN A 206 -4.54 -2.42 -3.89
C ASN A 206 -3.08 -1.99 -4.08
N TYR A 207 -2.58 -2.13 -5.29
CA TYR A 207 -1.21 -1.83 -5.68
C TYR A 207 -1.21 -0.96 -6.93
N LEU A 208 -0.28 -0.02 -7.00
CA LEU A 208 0.02 0.83 -8.15
C LEU A 208 1.34 0.36 -8.77
N PHE A 209 1.34 0.14 -10.08
CA PHE A 209 2.47 -0.36 -10.83
C PHE A 209 3.26 0.77 -11.52
N ALA A 210 4.48 0.48 -11.97
CA ALA A 210 5.39 1.47 -12.53
C ALA A 210 4.92 2.10 -13.87
N ASP A 211 3.95 1.49 -14.56
CA ASP A 211 3.25 2.06 -15.72
C ASP A 211 2.04 2.96 -15.34
N GLY A 212 1.75 3.11 -14.04
CA GLY A 212 0.62 3.88 -13.54
C GLY A 212 -0.70 3.12 -13.47
N HIS A 213 -0.79 1.83 -13.85
CA HIS A 213 -2.03 1.07 -13.63
C HIS A 213 -2.16 0.62 -12.17
N ALA A 214 -3.38 0.52 -11.68
CA ALA A 214 -3.69 0.02 -10.34
C ALA A 214 -4.49 -1.28 -10.41
N ASP A 215 -4.12 -2.27 -9.60
CA ASP A 215 -4.80 -3.56 -9.51
C ASP A 215 -4.85 -4.09 -8.06
N ARG A 216 -5.75 -5.04 -7.79
CA ARG A 216 -6.03 -5.58 -6.46
C ARG A 216 -5.72 -7.07 -6.35
N GLN A 217 -4.47 -7.36 -5.99
CA GLN A 217 -3.89 -8.70 -5.92
C GLN A 217 -3.72 -9.18 -4.48
N ARG A 218 -3.46 -10.48 -4.29
CA ARG A 218 -2.98 -10.98 -3.00
C ARG A 218 -1.48 -10.72 -2.86
N PHE A 219 -0.98 -10.56 -1.64
CA PHE A 219 0.45 -10.32 -1.42
C PHE A 219 1.33 -11.50 -1.92
N ASP A 220 0.87 -12.75 -1.78
CA ASP A 220 1.58 -13.95 -2.26
C ASP A 220 1.56 -14.13 -3.80
N GLU A 221 0.77 -13.33 -4.52
CA GLU A 221 0.83 -13.22 -5.99
C GLU A 221 1.98 -12.27 -6.43
N LEU A 222 2.48 -11.42 -5.50
CA LEU A 222 3.49 -10.37 -5.74
C LEU A 222 4.84 -10.63 -5.04
N PHE A 223 4.84 -11.30 -3.89
CA PHE A 223 6.03 -11.61 -3.10
C PHE A 223 5.88 -12.97 -2.43
N LEU A 224 6.82 -13.89 -2.69
CA LEU A 224 6.77 -15.25 -2.17
C LEU A 224 8.17 -15.75 -1.81
N ILE A 225 8.31 -16.22 -0.57
CA ILE A 225 9.50 -16.91 -0.07
C ILE A 225 9.16 -18.40 0.07
N ASP A 226 10.05 -19.28 -0.37
CA ASP A 226 9.89 -20.73 -0.27
C ASP A 226 10.22 -21.28 1.13
N ALA A 227 9.99 -22.58 1.35
CA ALA A 227 10.26 -23.23 2.64
C ALA A 227 11.75 -23.26 3.04
N ASN A 228 12.66 -22.94 2.13
CA ASN A 228 14.11 -22.87 2.37
C ASN A 228 14.60 -21.43 2.58
N GLY A 229 13.70 -20.43 2.49
CA GLY A 229 14.02 -19.01 2.63
C GLY A 229 14.30 -18.28 1.31
N TRP A 230 14.22 -18.91 0.14
CA TRP A 230 14.48 -18.26 -1.14
C TRP A 230 13.29 -17.45 -1.63
N MET A 231 13.52 -16.20 -2.06
CA MET A 231 12.53 -15.48 -2.84
C MET A 231 12.32 -16.18 -4.19
N THR A 232 11.07 -16.56 -4.46
CA THR A 232 10.64 -17.19 -5.73
C THR A 232 9.78 -16.25 -6.56
N ILE A 233 9.11 -15.28 -5.91
CA ILE A 233 8.44 -14.16 -6.55
C ILE A 233 8.87 -12.90 -5.80
N ASN A 234 9.36 -11.90 -6.53
CA ASN A 234 9.47 -10.54 -6.04
C ASN A 234 9.04 -9.60 -7.19
N ARG A 235 7.95 -8.85 -6.99
CA ARG A 235 7.44 -7.81 -7.89
C ARG A 235 7.79 -6.40 -7.40
N PHE A 236 8.52 -6.28 -6.30
CA PHE A 236 8.97 -5.03 -5.71
C PHE A 236 10.42 -4.71 -6.09
N ASP A 237 11.26 -5.69 -6.40
CA ASP A 237 12.62 -5.49 -6.95
C ASP A 237 12.62 -5.66 -8.48
N PRO A 238 12.80 -4.58 -9.28
CA PRO A 238 12.92 -4.68 -10.73
C PRO A 238 14.21 -5.37 -11.21
N GLY A 239 15.22 -5.46 -10.35
CA GLY A 239 16.48 -6.17 -10.58
C GLY A 239 16.40 -7.67 -10.36
N PHE A 240 15.33 -8.17 -9.75
CA PHE A 240 15.14 -9.59 -9.43
C PHE A 240 15.38 -10.57 -10.61
N PRO A 241 15.06 -10.27 -11.89
CA PRO A 241 15.37 -11.17 -13.01
C PRO A 241 16.85 -11.19 -13.44
N HIS A 242 17.66 -10.26 -12.94
CA HIS A 242 18.99 -9.94 -13.47
C HIS A 242 20.08 -9.80 -12.40
N SER A 243 19.74 -9.92 -11.12
CA SER A 243 20.66 -9.69 -10.01
C SER A 243 21.38 -10.98 -9.58
N PRO A 244 22.73 -11.05 -9.66
CA PRO A 244 23.50 -12.16 -9.10
C PRO A 244 23.51 -12.17 -7.56
N GLU A 245 23.17 -11.04 -6.94
CA GLU A 245 23.27 -10.82 -5.48
C GLU A 245 21.88 -10.69 -4.81
N GLY A 246 20.84 -10.52 -5.62
CA GLY A 246 19.44 -10.32 -5.22
C GLY A 246 18.63 -11.60 -5.18
N TRP A 247 19.10 -12.60 -4.43
CA TRP A 247 18.29 -13.75 -3.99
C TRP A 247 18.00 -14.91 -4.95
N TYR A 248 18.80 -15.06 -6.00
CA TYR A 248 18.60 -16.18 -6.91
C TYR A 248 19.20 -17.49 -6.37
N ARG A 249 18.43 -18.58 -6.47
CA ARG A 249 18.95 -19.95 -6.42
C ARG A 249 19.99 -20.09 -7.54
N PRO A 250 21.25 -20.47 -7.27
CA PRO A 250 22.21 -20.77 -8.33
C PRO A 250 21.59 -21.78 -9.31
N SER A 251 21.63 -21.48 -10.61
CA SER A 251 21.14 -22.41 -11.62
C SER A 251 22.01 -23.65 -11.65
N ASP A 252 21.39 -24.81 -11.38
CA ASP A 252 21.98 -26.14 -11.55
C ASP A 252 22.24 -26.47 -13.04
#